data_AF-A0A951TAP2-F1
#
_entry.id   AF-A0A951TAP2-F1
#
_cell.length_a   1.000
_cell.length_b   1.000
_cell.length_c   1.000
_cell.angle_alpha   90.00
_cell.angle_beta   90.00
_cell.angle_gamma   90.00
#
_symmetry.space_group_name_H-M   'P 1'
#
loop_
_entity.id
_entity.type
_entity.pdbx_description
1 polymer ?
#
loop_
_entity_poly.entity_id
_entity_poly.type
_entity_poly.pdbx_seq_one_letter_code
_entity_poly.pdbx_strand_id
1 'polypeptide(L)'
;MEPQVLIADGVDPNMNTFYLKPGDLNDFIWTGKRGLQAPYFAFPEISVADMAAIVDKDLHFSDYTPGNPFMLYRLREGIERFFVTDVNNPAATAQAESSIYVMFDEIGIDTGPSRRSYMNHTPGGCNVLYMDGHVSFVKYRTEWPATTIMSVVLGFYRPASWND
;
A
#
# COMPACT_ATOMS: atom_id res chain seq x y z
N MET A 1 -6.77 -13.00 -10.50
CA MET A 1 -5.39 -12.67 -10.07
C MET A 1 -5.46 -12.55 -8.56
N GLU A 2 -4.75 -13.36 -7.77
CA GLU A 2 -4.78 -13.18 -6.30
C GLU A 2 -4.37 -11.75 -5.95
N PRO A 3 -4.96 -11.09 -4.94
CA PRO A 3 -4.41 -9.84 -4.43
C PRO A 3 -2.97 -10.11 -4.01
N GLN A 4 -2.02 -9.70 -4.85
CA GLN A 4 -0.61 -9.91 -4.56
C GLN A 4 -0.22 -8.89 -3.49
N VAL A 5 -0.31 -9.31 -2.24
CA VAL A 5 0.47 -8.70 -1.19
C VAL A 5 1.91 -9.13 -1.45
N LEU A 6 2.63 -8.35 -2.27
CA LEU A 6 4.01 -8.62 -2.67
C LEU A 6 4.95 -8.40 -1.48
N ILE A 7 4.96 -9.38 -0.58
CA ILE A 7 6.05 -9.60 0.38
C ILE A 7 6.96 -10.64 -0.25
N ALA A 8 8.28 -10.48 -0.14
CA ALA A 8 9.18 -11.54 -0.55
C ALA A 8 8.85 -12.87 0.18
N ASP A 9 8.94 -13.99 -0.53
CA ASP A 9 8.59 -15.30 0.02
C ASP A 9 9.34 -15.57 1.34
N GLY A 10 8.61 -16.04 2.35
CA GLY A 10 9.15 -16.39 3.67
C GLY A 10 9.41 -15.20 4.61
N VAL A 11 9.07 -13.97 4.22
CA VAL A 11 9.21 -12.78 5.07
C VAL A 11 7.97 -12.62 5.95
N ASP A 12 8.17 -12.60 7.27
CA ASP A 12 7.11 -12.24 8.23
C ASP A 12 6.80 -10.72 8.14
N PRO A 13 5.59 -10.31 7.70
CA PRO A 13 5.23 -8.90 7.59
C PRO A 13 5.22 -8.16 8.93
N ASN A 14 5.14 -8.89 10.04
CA ASN A 14 5.08 -8.36 11.40
C ASN A 14 6.43 -8.40 12.12
N MET A 15 7.51 -8.83 11.45
CA MET A 15 8.83 -8.90 12.06
C MET A 15 9.20 -7.57 12.72
N ASN A 16 9.76 -7.65 13.92
CA ASN A 16 10.13 -6.47 14.72
C ASN A 16 11.50 -5.90 14.32
N THR A 17 12.28 -6.64 13.53
CA THR A 17 13.63 -6.29 13.08
C THR A 17 13.67 -6.19 11.55
N PHE A 18 12.99 -5.20 10.99
CA PHE A 18 13.15 -4.90 9.57
C PHE A 18 14.41 -4.04 9.38
N TYR A 19 15.46 -4.63 8.80
CA TYR A 19 16.69 -3.94 8.43
C TYR A 19 16.68 -3.66 6.93
N LEU A 20 16.35 -2.42 6.56
CA LEU A 20 16.69 -1.91 5.23
C LEU A 20 18.02 -1.18 5.34
N LYS A 21 18.94 -1.46 4.41
CA LYS A 21 20.16 -0.66 4.33
C LYS A 21 19.75 0.78 4.00
N PRO A 22 20.37 1.80 4.61
CA PRO A 22 19.97 3.20 4.43
C PRO A 22 19.83 3.67 2.96
N GLY A 23 20.52 3.03 2.01
CA GLY A 23 20.40 3.32 0.57
C GLY A 23 19.12 2.79 -0.10
N ASP A 24 18.65 1.60 0.29
CA ASP A 24 17.53 0.92 -0.39
C ASP A 24 16.17 1.61 -0.13
N LEU A 25 16.04 2.22 1.06
CA LEU A 25 14.82 2.89 1.53
C LEU A 25 14.64 4.27 0.89
N ASN A 26 15.75 4.99 0.69
CA ASN A 26 15.72 6.29 0.05
C ASN A 26 15.31 6.12 -1.42
N ASP A 27 15.85 5.12 -2.12
CA ASP A 27 15.44 4.84 -3.50
C ASP A 27 14.02 4.28 -3.60
N PHE A 28 13.55 3.40 -2.71
CA PHE A 28 12.19 2.86 -2.76
C PHE A 28 11.11 3.90 -2.42
N ILE A 29 11.28 4.65 -1.32
CA ILE A 29 10.34 5.71 -0.94
C ILE A 29 10.40 6.86 -1.94
N TRP A 30 11.58 7.28 -2.41
CA TRP A 30 11.65 8.32 -3.43
C TRP A 30 11.18 7.85 -4.80
N THR A 31 11.38 6.60 -5.21
CA THR A 31 10.90 6.10 -6.51
C THR A 31 9.39 5.86 -6.49
N GLY A 32 8.83 5.34 -5.38
CA GLY A 32 7.38 5.22 -5.19
C GLY A 32 6.70 6.58 -5.05
N LYS A 33 7.25 7.48 -4.25
CA LYS A 33 6.79 8.88 -4.17
C LYS A 33 7.04 9.64 -5.46
N ARG A 34 8.06 9.35 -6.28
CA ARG A 34 8.21 9.95 -7.61
C ARG A 34 7.23 9.33 -8.62
N GLY A 35 6.96 8.03 -8.58
CA GLY A 35 5.95 7.42 -9.46
C GLY A 35 4.54 8.01 -9.26
N LEU A 36 4.15 8.28 -8.00
CA LEU A 36 2.84 8.85 -7.66
C LEU A 36 2.83 10.39 -7.49
N GLN A 37 3.90 10.99 -6.95
CA GLN A 37 4.02 12.43 -6.68
C GLN A 37 4.99 13.18 -7.61
N ALA A 38 5.83 12.55 -8.45
CA ALA A 38 6.58 13.29 -9.47
C ALA A 38 5.68 13.96 -10.52
N PRO A 39 4.46 13.47 -10.81
CA PRO A 39 3.45 14.26 -11.50
C PRO A 39 3.17 15.62 -10.85
N TYR A 40 3.43 15.74 -9.54
CA TYR A 40 3.15 16.92 -8.75
C TYR A 40 4.36 17.86 -8.60
N PHE A 41 5.59 17.33 -8.64
CA PHE A 41 6.82 18.12 -8.44
C PHE A 41 7.62 18.43 -9.71
N ALA A 42 7.41 17.70 -10.81
CA ALA A 42 8.14 17.88 -12.08
C ALA A 42 7.33 18.59 -13.18
N PHE A 43 6.06 18.92 -12.91
CA PHE A 43 5.19 19.59 -13.86
C PHE A 43 4.95 21.03 -13.38
N PRO A 44 5.65 22.02 -13.96
CA PRO A 44 5.17 23.40 -13.84
C PRO A 44 3.81 23.43 -14.54
N GLU A 45 2.74 23.55 -13.74
CA GLU A 45 1.35 23.76 -14.17
C GLU A 45 0.66 22.56 -14.85
N ILE A 46 0.49 21.45 -14.12
CA ILE A 46 -0.70 20.61 -14.38
C ILE A 46 -1.92 21.29 -13.71
N SER A 47 -2.99 21.51 -14.47
CA SER A 47 -4.24 22.00 -13.90
C SER A 47 -4.96 20.91 -13.09
N VAL A 48 -5.83 21.32 -12.16
CA VAL A 48 -6.71 20.39 -11.44
C VAL A 48 -7.56 19.56 -12.40
N ALA A 49 -7.97 20.15 -13.53
CA ALA A 49 -8.75 19.45 -14.56
C ALA A 49 -7.94 18.36 -15.26
N ASP A 50 -6.66 18.62 -15.54
CA ASP A 50 -5.76 17.63 -16.15
C ASP A 50 -5.45 16.49 -15.16
N MET A 51 -5.24 16.79 -13.87
CA MET A 51 -5.12 15.73 -12.85
C MET A 51 -6.39 14.91 -12.74
N ALA A 52 -7.56 15.56 -12.70
CA ALA A 52 -8.84 14.88 -12.68
C ALA A 52 -8.99 13.93 -13.88
N ALA A 53 -8.62 14.39 -15.08
CA ALA A 53 -8.65 13.58 -16.29
C ALA A 53 -7.64 12.41 -16.28
N ILE A 54 -6.55 12.50 -15.50
CA ILE A 54 -5.60 11.40 -15.31
C ILE A 54 -6.17 10.38 -14.31
N VAL A 55 -6.63 10.83 -13.14
CA VAL A 55 -7.13 9.92 -12.08
C VAL A 55 -8.49 9.30 -12.43
N ASP A 56 -9.23 9.85 -13.38
CA ASP A 56 -10.51 9.32 -13.88
C ASP A 56 -10.33 8.19 -14.93
N LYS A 57 -9.11 7.65 -15.08
CA LYS A 57 -8.79 6.54 -16.00
C LYS A 57 -8.09 5.41 -15.27
N ASP A 58 -8.21 4.18 -15.79
CA ASP A 58 -7.31 3.10 -15.39
C ASP A 58 -5.87 3.50 -15.85
N LEU A 59 -4.87 3.35 -14.97
CA LEU A 59 -3.51 3.89 -15.18
C LEU A 59 -2.54 2.82 -15.68
N HIS A 60 -2.22 2.86 -16.98
CA HIS A 60 -1.32 1.90 -17.61
C HIS A 60 0.15 2.25 -17.35
N PHE A 61 0.89 1.32 -16.74
CA PHE A 61 2.32 1.44 -16.53
C PHE A 61 3.05 0.55 -17.54
N SER A 62 3.48 1.12 -18.67
CA SER A 62 4.17 0.40 -19.74
C SER A 62 5.51 -0.22 -19.33
N ASP A 63 6.20 0.40 -18.36
CA ASP A 63 7.60 0.10 -18.03
C ASP A 63 7.80 -0.25 -16.54
N TYR A 64 6.75 -0.70 -15.83
CA TYR A 64 6.88 -1.09 -14.42
C TYR A 64 7.88 -2.24 -14.22
N THR A 65 7.92 -3.18 -15.16
CA THR A 65 8.97 -4.20 -15.28
C THR A 65 9.26 -4.39 -16.77
N PRO A 66 10.53 -4.46 -17.22
CA PRO A 66 10.85 -4.59 -18.65
C PRO A 66 10.11 -5.77 -19.29
N GLY A 67 9.24 -5.48 -20.26
CA GLY A 67 8.44 -6.49 -20.96
C GLY A 67 7.16 -6.96 -20.25
N ASN A 68 6.82 -6.39 -19.08
CA ASN A 68 5.60 -6.74 -18.34
C ASN A 68 4.82 -5.48 -17.94
N PRO A 69 3.91 -5.00 -18.80
CA PRO A 69 3.10 -3.81 -18.51
C PRO A 69 2.15 -4.06 -17.32
N PHE A 70 1.94 -3.04 -16.49
CA PHE A 70 1.10 -3.15 -15.29
C PHE A 70 -0.20 -2.33 -15.38
N MET A 71 -1.27 -3.08 -15.11
CA MET A 71 -2.69 -2.79 -14.90
C MET A 71 -3.18 -2.06 -13.63
N LEU A 72 -2.96 -0.76 -13.34
CA LEU A 72 -3.63 -0.16 -12.17
C LEU A 72 -5.08 0.26 -12.48
N TYR A 73 -6.03 -0.55 -12.02
CA TYR A 73 -7.46 -0.27 -12.16
C TYR A 73 -7.96 0.74 -11.13
N ARG A 74 -8.97 1.53 -11.52
CA ARG A 74 -9.71 2.39 -10.58
C ARG A 74 -10.66 1.59 -9.72
N LEU A 75 -10.82 2.03 -8.47
CA LEU A 75 -11.89 1.59 -7.60
C LEU A 75 -13.24 1.97 -8.22
N ARG A 76 -14.12 0.98 -8.37
CA ARG A 76 -15.51 1.11 -8.85
C ARG A 76 -16.30 -0.11 -8.41
N GLU A 77 -17.62 -0.02 -8.42
CA GLU A 77 -18.49 -1.19 -8.20
C GLU A 77 -18.16 -2.29 -9.23
N GLY A 78 -18.07 -3.53 -8.76
CA GLY A 78 -17.75 -4.67 -9.61
C GLY A 78 -16.28 -4.80 -9.98
N ILE A 79 -15.34 -4.06 -9.34
CA ILE A 79 -13.90 -4.19 -9.59
C ILE A 79 -13.32 -5.47 -8.96
N GLU A 80 -13.95 -6.00 -7.94
CA GLU A 80 -13.55 -7.22 -7.24
C GLU A 80 -13.52 -8.45 -8.15
N ARG A 81 -14.30 -8.44 -9.24
CA ARG A 81 -14.26 -9.51 -10.26
C ARG A 81 -12.88 -9.72 -10.87
N PHE A 82 -12.00 -8.72 -10.87
CA PHE A 82 -10.64 -8.87 -11.38
C PHE A 82 -9.76 -9.74 -10.44
N PHE A 83 -10.20 -9.95 -9.20
CA PHE A 83 -9.55 -10.90 -8.29
C PHE A 83 -9.87 -12.36 -8.62
N VAL A 84 -10.94 -12.65 -9.36
CA VAL A 84 -11.25 -14.02 -9.82
C VAL A 84 -10.05 -14.56 -10.60
N THR A 85 -9.53 -15.72 -10.18
CA THR A 85 -8.34 -16.36 -10.78
C THR A 85 -8.72 -17.45 -11.78
N ASP A 86 -9.87 -18.11 -11.60
CA ASP A 86 -10.40 -19.11 -12.53
C ASP A 86 -11.71 -18.63 -13.16
N VAL A 87 -11.64 -18.22 -14.43
CA VAL A 87 -12.81 -17.77 -15.20
C VAL A 87 -13.81 -18.89 -15.49
N ASN A 88 -13.36 -20.15 -15.52
CA ASN A 88 -14.24 -21.29 -15.74
C ASN A 88 -14.99 -21.69 -14.47
N ASN A 89 -14.53 -21.23 -13.31
CA ASN A 89 -15.17 -21.46 -12.02
C ASN A 89 -15.13 -20.19 -11.14
N PRO A 90 -15.86 -19.13 -11.53
CA PRO A 90 -15.76 -17.82 -10.88
C PRO A 90 -16.21 -17.84 -9.42
N ALA A 91 -17.19 -18.69 -9.08
CA ALA A 91 -17.69 -18.81 -7.71
C ALA A 91 -16.64 -19.39 -6.74
N ALA A 92 -15.74 -20.25 -7.22
CA ALA A 92 -14.74 -20.89 -6.37
C ALA A 92 -13.51 -20.01 -6.08
N THR A 93 -13.27 -18.99 -6.92
CA THR A 93 -12.09 -18.13 -6.82
C THR A 93 -12.43 -16.65 -6.60
N ALA A 94 -13.71 -16.33 -6.41
CA ALA A 94 -14.13 -15.01 -5.99
C ALA A 94 -13.67 -14.73 -4.55
N GLN A 95 -13.01 -13.60 -4.35
CA GLN A 95 -12.69 -13.07 -3.02
C GLN A 95 -13.93 -12.39 -2.43
N ALA A 96 -14.16 -12.54 -1.13
CA ALA A 96 -15.25 -11.85 -0.45
C ALA A 96 -14.92 -10.35 -0.34
N GLU A 97 -15.87 -9.47 -0.64
CA GLU A 97 -15.66 -8.01 -0.53
C GLU A 97 -15.25 -7.57 0.89
N SER A 98 -15.74 -8.29 1.91
CA SER A 98 -15.37 -8.14 3.32
C SER A 98 -13.91 -8.51 3.64
N SER A 99 -13.17 -9.05 2.68
CA SER A 99 -11.73 -9.34 2.81
C SER A 99 -10.83 -8.41 2.00
N ILE A 100 -11.43 -7.55 1.16
CA ILE A 100 -10.69 -6.64 0.28
C ILE A 100 -10.62 -5.26 0.96
N TYR A 101 -9.43 -4.88 1.40
CA TYR A 101 -9.17 -3.57 1.98
C TYR A 101 -9.14 -2.47 0.91
N VAL A 102 -9.74 -1.31 1.20
CA VAL A 102 -9.85 -0.17 0.29
C VAL A 102 -9.08 1.04 0.82
N MET A 103 -9.24 1.34 2.11
CA MET A 103 -8.62 2.48 2.77
C MET A 103 -8.30 2.11 4.22
N PHE A 104 -7.27 2.69 4.79
CA PHE A 104 -6.92 2.48 6.18
C PHE A 104 -6.24 3.72 6.76
N ASP A 105 -6.29 3.83 8.09
CA ASP A 105 -5.61 4.90 8.81
C ASP A 105 -4.10 4.87 8.62
N GLU A 106 -3.44 5.97 8.95
CA GLU A 106 -1.98 6.02 9.03
C GLU A 106 -1.45 4.99 10.04
N ILE A 107 -0.48 4.18 9.59
CA ILE A 107 0.15 3.14 10.39
C ILE A 107 1.65 3.44 10.52
N GLY A 108 2.13 3.76 11.72
CA GLY A 108 3.54 4.04 11.96
C GLY A 108 3.97 4.07 13.42
N ILE A 109 5.14 3.49 13.70
CA ILE A 109 5.83 3.63 14.98
C ILE A 109 7.21 4.27 14.75
N ASP A 110 7.50 5.36 15.45
CA ASP A 110 8.87 5.86 15.60
C ASP A 110 9.58 4.97 16.63
N THR A 111 10.52 4.15 16.17
CA THR A 111 11.39 3.37 17.07
C THR A 111 12.61 4.17 17.56
N GLY A 112 12.72 5.45 17.16
CA GLY A 112 13.76 6.37 17.59
C GLY A 112 13.58 6.93 19.00
N PRO A 113 14.46 7.86 19.42
CA PRO A 113 14.51 8.39 20.79
C PRO A 113 13.20 9.05 21.24
N SER A 114 12.41 9.57 20.30
CA SER A 114 11.14 10.23 20.63
C SER A 114 9.96 9.27 20.81
N ARG A 115 10.10 7.98 20.47
CA ARG A 115 9.07 6.92 20.64
C ARG A 115 7.65 7.38 20.27
N ARG A 116 7.53 8.19 19.22
CA ARG A 116 6.25 8.75 18.77
C ARG A 116 5.46 7.72 17.99
N SER A 117 4.19 7.55 18.35
CA SER A 117 3.25 6.84 17.50
C SER A 117 2.77 7.79 16.41
N TYR A 118 2.92 7.40 15.14
CA TYR A 118 2.25 8.04 14.01
C TYR A 118 0.87 7.43 13.74
N MET A 119 0.43 6.50 14.60
CA MET A 119 -0.91 5.93 14.53
C MET A 119 -1.96 6.97 14.91
N ASN A 120 -3.03 7.08 14.11
CA ASN A 120 -4.21 7.89 14.41
C ASN A 120 -4.97 7.44 15.68
N HIS A 121 -4.79 6.17 16.11
CA HIS A 121 -5.48 5.60 17.27
C HIS A 121 -4.50 4.93 18.26
N THR A 122 -4.41 5.47 19.49
CA THR A 122 -3.73 4.80 20.62
C THR A 122 -4.72 3.85 21.32
N PRO A 123 -4.35 2.63 21.75
CA PRO A 123 -3.01 2.09 22.04
C PRO A 123 -2.27 1.39 20.87
N GLY A 124 -2.64 1.68 19.61
CA GLY A 124 -1.98 1.19 18.40
C GLY A 124 -2.89 0.33 17.53
N GLY A 125 -2.90 0.57 16.22
CA GLY A 125 -3.76 -0.08 15.22
C GLY A 125 -4.30 0.91 14.20
N CYS A 126 -5.11 0.43 13.26
CA CYS A 126 -5.76 1.24 12.24
C CYS A 126 -7.22 0.83 12.05
N ASN A 127 -8.08 1.80 11.75
CA ASN A 127 -9.34 1.49 11.11
C ASN A 127 -9.09 1.12 9.66
N VAL A 128 -9.72 0.05 9.19
CA VAL A 128 -9.61 -0.45 7.82
C VAL A 128 -11.01 -0.47 7.22
N LEU A 129 -11.21 0.26 6.13
CA LEU A 129 -12.38 0.23 5.28
C LEU A 129 -12.25 -0.90 4.26
N TYR A 130 -13.27 -1.72 4.15
CA TYR A 130 -13.36 -2.83 3.21
C TYR A 130 -14.30 -2.52 2.06
N MET A 131 -14.26 -3.35 1.01
CA MET A 131 -14.97 -3.10 -0.24
C MET A 131 -16.49 -3.18 -0.12
N ASP A 132 -17.01 -3.96 0.83
CA ASP A 132 -18.44 -4.00 1.18
C ASP A 132 -18.90 -2.77 2.01
N GLY A 133 -17.99 -1.84 2.30
CA GLY A 133 -18.24 -0.62 3.04
C GLY A 133 -18.13 -0.74 4.57
N HIS A 134 -17.84 -1.93 5.11
CA HIS A 134 -17.64 -2.06 6.55
C HIS A 134 -16.28 -1.52 6.98
N VAL A 135 -16.17 -1.12 8.25
CA VAL A 135 -14.91 -0.70 8.87
C VAL A 135 -14.62 -1.59 10.08
N SER A 136 -13.41 -2.12 10.15
CA SER A 136 -12.93 -2.89 11.30
C SER A 136 -11.66 -2.28 11.86
N PHE A 137 -11.52 -2.31 13.19
CA PHE A 137 -10.28 -1.93 13.85
C PHE A 137 -9.31 -3.10 13.85
N VAL A 138 -8.16 -2.91 13.20
CA VAL A 138 -7.09 -3.90 13.12
C VAL A 138 -5.93 -3.47 14.03
N LYS A 139 -5.50 -4.37 14.92
CA LYS A 139 -4.38 -4.09 15.82
C LYS A 139 -3.07 -4.06 15.04
N TYR A 140 -2.15 -3.20 15.45
CA TYR A 140 -0.84 -3.17 14.82
C TYR A 140 -0.07 -4.48 15.05
N ARG A 141 0.60 -4.96 14.01
CA ARG A 141 1.35 -6.22 13.91
C ARG A 141 0.51 -7.49 14.07
N THR A 142 -0.73 -7.49 13.58
CA THR A 142 -1.55 -8.71 13.53
C THR A 142 -1.78 -9.18 12.11
N GLU A 143 -2.39 -8.35 11.29
CA GLU A 143 -2.82 -8.70 9.93
C GLU A 143 -2.70 -7.49 9.00
N TRP A 144 -2.82 -7.74 7.70
CA TRP A 144 -2.82 -6.68 6.69
C TRP A 144 -4.05 -5.77 6.82
N PRO A 145 -3.92 -4.46 6.55
CA PRO A 145 -2.69 -3.71 6.25
C PRO A 145 -1.88 -3.27 7.49
N ALA A 146 -2.31 -3.59 8.71
CA ALA A 146 -1.71 -3.14 9.98
C ALA A 146 -0.37 -3.84 10.35
N THR A 147 0.57 -3.94 9.43
CA THR A 147 1.83 -4.71 9.59
C THR A 147 3.06 -3.80 9.72
N THR A 148 4.18 -4.36 10.20
CA THR A 148 5.46 -3.61 10.25
C THR A 148 5.89 -3.19 8.85
N ILE A 149 5.83 -4.10 7.88
CA ILE A 149 6.26 -3.80 6.51
C ILE A 149 5.41 -2.69 5.86
N MET A 150 4.09 -2.65 6.10
CA MET A 150 3.26 -1.55 5.59
C MET A 150 3.66 -0.20 6.19
N SER A 151 3.97 -0.16 7.49
CA SER A 151 4.46 1.07 8.12
C SER A 151 5.79 1.58 7.52
N VAL A 152 6.62 0.68 6.99
CA VAL A 152 7.84 1.03 6.27
C VAL A 152 7.52 1.59 4.89
N VAL A 153 6.61 0.94 4.14
CA VAL A 153 6.18 1.37 2.80
C VAL A 153 5.59 2.79 2.85
N LEU A 154 4.78 3.10 3.86
CA LEU A 154 4.22 4.44 4.05
C LEU A 154 5.26 5.51 4.45
N GLY A 155 6.46 5.08 4.85
CA GLY A 155 7.55 5.98 5.28
C GLY A 155 7.45 6.46 6.72
N PHE A 156 6.64 5.77 7.56
CA PHE A 156 6.46 6.10 8.98
C PHE A 156 7.22 5.17 9.92
N TYR A 157 8.01 4.22 9.38
CA TYR A 157 8.94 3.40 10.15
C TYR A 157 10.38 3.92 9.99
N ARG A 158 11.01 4.31 11.09
CA ARG A 158 12.45 4.56 11.15
C ARG A 158 13.11 3.34 11.80
N PRO A 159 13.93 2.54 11.08
CA PRO A 159 14.70 1.47 11.69
C PRO A 159 15.72 2.05 12.67
N ALA A 160 15.95 1.34 13.78
CA ALA A 160 16.81 1.78 14.88
C ALA A 160 18.28 2.08 14.49
N SER A 161 18.74 1.62 13.31
CA SER A 161 20.13 1.72 12.86
C SER A 161 20.43 2.93 11.97
N TRP A 162 19.59 3.97 11.95
CA TRP A 162 19.83 5.16 11.11
C TRP A 162 20.84 6.17 11.69
N ASN A 163 21.50 5.82 12.81
CA ASN A 163 22.44 6.70 13.53
C ASN A 163 23.85 6.11 13.75
N ASP A 164 24.21 5.05 13.03
CA ASP A 164 25.59 4.52 13.02
C ASP A 164 26.26 4.74 11.64
#